data_AF-A0A8R2A678-F1
#
_entry.id   AF-A0A8R2A678-F1
#
_cell.length_a   1.000
_cell.length_b   1.000
_cell.length_c   1.000
_cell.angle_alpha   90.00
_cell.angle_beta   90.00
_cell.angle_gamma   90.00
#
_symmetry.space_group_name_H-M   'P 1'
#
loop_
_entity.id
_entity.type
_entity.pdbx_description
1 polymer ?
#
loop_
_entity_poly.entity_id
_entity_poly.type
_entity_poly.pdbx_seq_one_letter_code
_entity_poly.pdbx_strand_id
1 'polypeptide(L)'
;MRDMLSCVYSKFRNMDEKVNGYENIQLKNLVISRACEYQTKDCNQRVLDMFRKWMKSIDPDNNNILPKELKDTICIQAIQSGGEEEWNFLWKRYQCSNFKSEKNYMILALGCTLIESLLLRY
;
A
#
# COMPACT_ATOMS: atom_id res chain seq x y z
N MET A 1 -8.94 19.14 4.53
CA MET A 1 -8.90 18.04 3.52
C MET A 1 -9.47 16.73 4.04
N ARG A 2 -9.17 16.28 5.28
CA ARG A 2 -9.77 15.08 5.88
C ARG A 2 -11.30 15.04 5.81
N ASP A 3 -11.97 16.12 6.20
CA ASP A 3 -13.44 16.17 6.25
C ASP A 3 -14.08 16.04 4.87
N MET A 4 -13.47 16.67 3.86
CA MET A 4 -13.93 16.58 2.46
C MET A 4 -13.78 15.16 1.90
N LEU A 5 -12.68 14.46 2.24
CA LEU A 5 -12.43 13.10 1.78
C LEU A 5 -13.26 12.04 2.53
N SER A 6 -13.71 12.34 3.75
CA SER A 6 -14.43 11.40 4.63
C SER A 6 -15.62 10.71 3.95
N CYS A 7 -16.46 11.47 3.24
CA CYS A 7 -17.64 10.93 2.56
C CYS A 7 -17.25 10.04 1.37
N VAL A 8 -16.33 10.52 0.53
CA VAL A 8 -15.90 9.80 -0.68
C VAL A 8 -15.13 8.53 -0.32
N TYR A 9 -14.23 8.61 0.67
CA TYR A 9 -13.50 7.46 1.20
C TYR A 9 -14.45 6.38 1.73
N SER A 10 -15.56 6.76 2.34
CA SER A 10 -16.54 5.77 2.87
C SER A 10 -17.08 4.85 1.78
N LYS A 11 -17.19 5.33 0.52
CA LYS A 11 -17.63 4.53 -0.62
C LYS A 11 -16.58 3.50 -1.07
N PHE A 12 -15.29 3.79 -0.83
CA PHE A 12 -14.16 2.92 -1.23
C PHE A 12 -13.45 2.28 -0.02
N ARG A 13 -14.07 2.35 1.17
CA ARG A 13 -13.49 1.85 2.42
C ARG A 13 -13.24 0.33 2.39
N ASN A 14 -14.07 -0.40 1.65
CA ASN A 14 -13.82 -1.81 1.35
C ASN A 14 -12.81 -1.94 0.20
N MET A 15 -11.53 -2.07 0.54
CA MET A 15 -10.44 -2.08 -0.45
C MET A 15 -10.43 -3.36 -1.30
N ASP A 16 -10.99 -4.47 -0.81
CA ASP A 16 -11.11 -5.74 -1.55
C ASP A 16 -12.22 -5.74 -2.61
N GLU A 17 -13.16 -4.80 -2.53
CA GLU A 17 -14.29 -4.72 -3.45
C GLU A 17 -13.82 -4.32 -4.85
N LYS A 18 -14.10 -5.17 -5.85
CA LYS A 18 -13.74 -4.87 -7.24
C LYS A 18 -14.63 -3.78 -7.81
N VAL A 19 -14.02 -2.84 -8.53
CA VAL A 19 -14.72 -1.79 -9.25
C VAL A 19 -14.51 -1.97 -10.76
N ASN A 20 -15.54 -1.69 -11.55
CA ASN A 20 -15.52 -1.84 -12.99
C ASN A 20 -15.37 -0.47 -13.67
N GLY A 21 -14.68 -0.43 -14.82
CA GLY A 21 -14.43 0.79 -15.58
C GLY A 21 -13.13 1.48 -15.16
N TYR A 22 -12.41 2.00 -16.15
CA TYR A 22 -11.09 2.60 -15.96
C TYR A 22 -11.15 3.78 -14.99
N GLU A 23 -12.14 4.66 -15.15
CA GLU A 23 -12.33 5.86 -14.34
C GLU A 23 -12.59 5.51 -12.87
N ASN A 24 -13.38 4.46 -12.61
CA ASN A 24 -13.68 4.02 -11.25
C ASN A 24 -12.45 3.39 -10.57
N ILE A 25 -11.65 2.64 -11.33
CA ILE A 25 -10.38 2.09 -10.84
C ILE A 25 -9.43 3.22 -10.44
N GLN A 26 -9.24 4.22 -11.33
CA GLN A 26 -8.40 5.37 -11.06
C GLN A 26 -8.91 6.19 -9.87
N LEU A 27 -10.23 6.44 -9.81
CA LEU A 27 -10.86 7.16 -8.73
C LEU A 27 -10.67 6.43 -7.39
N LYS A 28 -10.86 5.11 -7.36
CA LYS A 28 -10.66 4.29 -6.16
C LYS A 28 -9.21 4.41 -5.65
N ASN A 29 -8.23 4.26 -6.54
CA ASN A 29 -6.81 4.38 -6.18
C ASN A 29 -6.50 5.79 -5.63
N LEU A 30 -6.91 6.84 -6.34
CA LEU A 30 -6.69 8.23 -5.92
C LEU A 30 -7.33 8.52 -4.55
N VAL A 31 -8.59 8.12 -4.35
CA VAL A 31 -9.30 8.37 -3.10
C VAL A 31 -8.63 7.65 -1.94
N ILE A 32 -8.24 6.37 -2.10
CA ILE A 32 -7.55 5.62 -1.04
C ILE A 32 -6.19 6.24 -0.74
N SER A 33 -5.41 6.57 -1.77
CA SER A 33 -4.10 7.21 -1.61
C SER A 33 -4.21 8.51 -0.81
N ARG A 34 -5.10 9.43 -1.21
CA ARG A 34 -5.30 10.70 -0.51
C ARG A 34 -5.92 10.52 0.88
N ALA A 35 -6.84 9.58 1.03
CA ALA A 35 -7.43 9.31 2.33
C ALA A 35 -6.36 8.86 3.33
N CYS A 36 -5.45 7.97 2.94
CA CYS A 36 -4.39 7.49 3.81
C CYS A 36 -3.31 8.54 4.07
N GLU A 37 -2.89 9.29 3.03
CA GLU A 37 -1.95 10.42 3.17
C GLU A 37 -2.45 11.45 4.19
N TYR A 38 -3.73 11.80 4.12
CA TYR A 38 -4.34 12.71 5.08
C TYR A 38 -4.83 12.03 6.36
N GLN A 39 -4.56 10.74 6.61
CA GLN A 39 -5.03 10.00 7.80
C GLN A 39 -6.56 10.15 8.01
N THR A 40 -7.31 10.00 6.94
CA THR A 40 -8.77 10.07 6.92
C THR A 40 -9.34 8.77 7.45
N LYS A 41 -10.12 8.86 8.55
CA LYS A 41 -10.74 7.70 9.23
C LYS A 41 -9.71 6.59 9.53
N ASP A 42 -10.01 5.37 9.13
CA ASP A 42 -9.26 4.15 9.39
C ASP A 42 -8.40 3.70 8.18
N CYS A 43 -8.10 4.59 7.23
CA CYS A 43 -7.38 4.23 6.01
C CYS A 43 -6.02 3.58 6.29
N ASN A 44 -5.19 4.18 7.15
CA ASN A 44 -3.84 3.67 7.44
C ASN A 44 -3.91 2.29 8.10
N GLN A 45 -4.82 2.11 9.07
CA GLN A 45 -5.02 0.82 9.73
C GLN A 45 -5.43 -0.26 8.73
N ARG A 46 -6.37 0.05 7.82
CA ARG A 46 -6.82 -0.90 6.79
C ARG A 46 -5.73 -1.30 5.82
N VAL A 47 -4.95 -0.32 5.35
CA VAL A 47 -3.79 -0.60 4.49
C VAL A 47 -2.79 -1.50 5.22
N LEU A 48 -2.46 -1.18 6.47
CA LEU A 48 -1.53 -1.99 7.26
C LEU A 48 -2.06 -3.40 7.48
N ASP A 49 -3.35 -3.56 7.78
CA ASP A 49 -3.97 -4.87 7.96
C ASP A 49 -3.91 -5.70 6.68
N MET A 50 -4.18 -5.09 5.52
CA MET A 50 -4.05 -5.78 4.22
C MET A 50 -2.62 -6.18 3.91
N PHE A 51 -1.68 -5.27 4.14
CA PHE A 51 -0.26 -5.55 3.93
C PHE A 51 0.22 -6.68 4.86
N ARG A 52 -0.15 -6.66 6.13
CA ARG A 52 0.18 -7.72 7.11
C ARG A 52 -0.51 -9.05 6.79
N LYS A 53 -1.71 -9.04 6.21
CA LYS A 53 -2.33 -10.25 5.68
C LYS A 53 -1.51 -10.82 4.53
N TRP A 54 -1.01 -9.98 3.62
CA TRP A 54 -0.08 -10.41 2.58
C TRP A 54 1.22 -10.94 3.19
N MET A 55 1.75 -10.33 4.25
CA MET A 55 2.93 -10.83 4.94
C MET A 55 2.78 -12.25 5.50
N LYS A 56 1.56 -12.62 5.88
CA LYS A 56 1.23 -13.91 6.48
C LYS A 56 0.71 -14.94 5.47
N SER A 57 0.69 -14.63 4.18
CA SER A 57 0.27 -15.60 3.17
C SER A 57 1.29 -16.74 3.04
N ILE A 58 0.84 -17.89 2.52
CA ILE A 58 1.68 -19.11 2.41
C ILE A 58 2.84 -18.89 1.44
N ASP A 59 2.58 -18.19 0.33
CA ASP A 59 3.57 -17.88 -0.69
C ASP A 59 3.41 -16.41 -1.14
N PRO A 60 3.92 -15.45 -0.35
CA PRO A 60 3.78 -14.02 -0.63
C PRO A 60 4.51 -13.54 -1.89
N ASP A 61 5.44 -14.35 -2.42
CA ASP A 61 6.27 -13.97 -3.57
C ASP A 61 5.61 -14.38 -4.89
N ASN A 62 4.92 -15.54 -4.92
CA ASN A 62 4.17 -15.99 -6.10
C ASN A 62 2.66 -15.77 -6.00
N ASN A 63 2.11 -15.60 -4.79
CA ASN A 63 0.68 -15.40 -4.55
C ASN A 63 0.43 -14.12 -3.73
N ASN A 64 0.62 -12.98 -4.40
CA ASN A 64 0.28 -11.68 -3.83
C ASN A 64 -1.25 -11.50 -3.78
N ILE A 65 -1.78 -11.43 -2.56
CA ILE A 65 -3.22 -11.33 -2.30
C ILE A 65 -3.76 -9.89 -2.37
N LEU A 66 -2.91 -8.89 -2.56
CA LEU A 66 -3.34 -7.49 -2.62
C LEU A 66 -4.12 -7.24 -3.92
N PRO A 67 -5.18 -6.40 -3.89
CA PRO A 67 -5.86 -5.97 -5.10
C PRO A 67 -4.87 -5.34 -6.07
N LYS A 68 -4.84 -5.83 -7.31
CA LYS A 68 -3.84 -5.44 -8.32
C LYS A 68 -3.81 -3.93 -8.54
N GLU A 69 -4.98 -3.30 -8.53
CA GLU A 69 -5.17 -1.87 -8.77
C GLU A 69 -4.70 -0.99 -7.60
N LEU A 70 -4.55 -1.56 -6.41
CA LEU A 70 -4.15 -0.85 -5.19
C LEU A 70 -2.79 -1.28 -4.64
N LYS A 71 -2.13 -2.26 -5.28
CA LYS A 71 -0.88 -2.87 -4.82
C LYS A 71 0.15 -1.81 -4.45
N ASP A 72 0.40 -0.86 -5.35
CA ASP A 72 1.39 0.21 -5.14
C ASP A 72 0.99 1.13 -3.99
N THR A 73 -0.27 1.56 -3.96
CA THR A 73 -0.82 2.43 -2.90
C THR A 73 -0.74 1.76 -1.54
N ILE A 74 -1.10 0.47 -1.45
CA ILE A 74 -1.03 -0.31 -0.21
C ILE A 74 0.42 -0.42 0.24
N CYS A 75 1.36 -0.73 -0.67
CA CYS A 75 2.77 -0.83 -0.30
C CYS A 75 3.32 0.51 0.21
N ILE A 76 3.11 1.61 -0.53
CA ILE A 76 3.59 2.95 -0.12
C ILE A 76 3.04 3.33 1.25
N GLN A 77 1.71 3.23 1.42
CA GLN A 77 1.04 3.68 2.64
C GLN A 77 1.35 2.74 3.83
N ALA A 78 1.55 1.44 3.59
CA ALA A 78 1.96 0.48 4.62
C ALA A 78 3.41 0.72 5.08
N ILE A 79 4.34 1.02 4.18
CA ILE A 79 5.71 1.36 4.58
C ILE A 79 5.76 2.71 5.30
N GLN A 80 5.01 3.70 4.82
CA GLN A 80 4.98 5.02 5.46
C GLN A 80 4.39 4.98 6.88
N SER A 81 3.35 4.17 7.11
CA SER A 81 2.67 4.08 8.42
C SER A 81 3.15 2.91 9.28
N GLY A 82 3.93 2.00 8.71
CA GLY A 82 4.38 0.76 9.33
C GLY A 82 5.73 0.90 10.04
N GLY A 83 6.30 -0.24 10.41
CA GLY A 83 7.58 -0.33 11.10
C GLY A 83 8.64 -1.07 10.30
N GLU A 84 9.68 -1.48 11.02
CA GLU A 84 10.79 -2.22 10.45
C GLU A 84 10.37 -3.61 9.90
N GLU A 85 9.36 -4.26 10.47
CA GLU A 85 8.85 -5.55 9.97
C GLU A 85 8.26 -5.44 8.57
N GLU A 86 7.36 -4.47 8.34
CA GLU A 86 6.77 -4.22 7.03
C GLU A 86 7.84 -3.82 6.01
N TRP A 87 8.80 -2.99 6.42
CA TRP A 87 9.92 -2.56 5.58
C TRP A 87 10.82 -3.73 5.18
N ASN A 88 11.29 -4.53 6.15
CA ASN A 88 12.15 -5.69 5.90
C ASN A 88 11.47 -6.71 4.99
N PHE A 89 10.16 -6.89 5.16
CA PHE A 89 9.36 -7.73 4.30
C PHE A 89 9.36 -7.24 2.85
N LEU A 90 9.13 -5.95 2.60
CA LEU A 90 9.14 -5.43 1.23
C LEU A 90 10.55 -5.40 0.64
N TRP A 91 11.57 -5.10 1.45
CA TRP A 91 12.97 -5.08 1.05
C TRP A 91 13.45 -6.43 0.52
N LYS A 92 13.16 -7.52 1.23
CA LYS A 92 13.50 -8.87 0.77
C LYS A 92 12.93 -9.16 -0.61
N ARG A 93 11.69 -8.73 -0.87
CA ARG A 93 11.02 -8.90 -2.17
C ARG A 93 11.60 -8.03 -3.26
N TYR A 94 11.94 -6.79 -2.91
CA TYR A 94 12.67 -5.93 -3.83
C TYR A 94 13.98 -6.58 -4.28
N GLN A 95 14.73 -7.18 -3.37
CA GLN A 95 15.98 -7.88 -3.70
C GLN A 95 15.73 -9.12 -4.58
N CYS A 96 14.71 -9.91 -4.29
CA CYS A 96 14.39 -11.15 -5.02
C CYS A 96 13.66 -10.94 -6.36
N SER A 97 13.00 -9.79 -6.59
CA SER A 97 12.23 -9.58 -7.83
C SER A 97 13.14 -9.40 -9.05
N ASN A 98 12.81 -10.11 -10.13
CA ASN A 98 13.45 -9.99 -11.44
C ASN A 98 12.71 -9.03 -12.38
N PHE A 99 11.53 -8.55 -12.00
CA PHE A 99 10.71 -7.68 -12.83
C PHE A 99 10.99 -6.21 -12.52
N LYS A 100 11.48 -5.47 -13.52
CA LYS A 100 11.81 -4.04 -13.36
C LYS A 100 10.63 -3.19 -12.91
N SER A 101 9.43 -3.45 -13.46
CA SER A 101 8.20 -2.76 -13.04
C SER A 101 7.89 -2.97 -11.57
N GLU A 102 8.15 -4.18 -11.05
CA GLU A 102 7.93 -4.44 -9.63
C GLU A 102 8.95 -3.77 -8.73
N LYS A 103 10.23 -3.84 -9.13
CA LYS A 103 11.30 -3.14 -8.42
C LYS A 103 11.06 -1.64 -8.30
N ASN A 104 10.54 -1.00 -9.36
CA ASN A 104 10.28 0.44 -9.37
C ASN A 104 9.26 0.88 -8.30
N TYR A 105 8.12 0.20 -8.16
CA TYR A 105 7.15 0.62 -7.14
C TYR A 105 7.63 0.24 -5.73
N MET A 106 8.28 -0.92 -5.57
CA MET A 106 8.78 -1.37 -4.27
C MET A 106 9.81 -0.39 -3.72
N ILE A 107 10.74 0.08 -4.55
CA ILE A 107 11.78 1.01 -4.09
C ILE A 107 11.22 2.39 -3.75
N LEU A 108 10.22 2.86 -4.50
CA LEU A 108 9.48 4.07 -4.16
C LEU A 108 8.78 3.92 -2.80
N ALA A 109 8.11 2.80 -2.56
CA ALA A 109 7.45 2.52 -1.29
C ALA A 109 8.44 2.45 -0.11
N LEU A 110 9.58 1.78 -0.29
CA LEU A 110 10.63 1.67 0.72
C LEU A 110 11.19 3.04 1.14
N GLY A 111 11.30 3.97 0.19
CA GLY A 111 11.71 5.35 0.44
C GLY A 111 10.67 6.20 1.16
N CYS A 112 9.42 5.75 1.31
CA CYS A 112 8.38 6.46 2.05
C CYS A 112 8.39 6.19 3.56
N THR A 113 9.29 5.34 4.06
CA THR A 113 9.40 5.07 5.50
C THR A 113 9.73 6.34 6.28
N LEU A 114 9.17 6.45 7.47
CA LEU A 114 9.45 7.55 8.41
C LEU A 114 10.58 7.21 9.39
N ILE A 115 11.16 6.00 9.31
CA ILE A 115 12.24 5.55 10.17
C ILE A 115 13.58 5.89 9.52
N GLU A 116 14.29 6.86 10.07
CA GLU A 116 15.55 7.40 9.53
C GLU A 116 16.63 6.33 9.31
N SER A 117 16.80 5.41 10.27
CA SER A 117 17.80 4.34 10.15
C SER A 117 17.54 3.40 8.97
N LEU A 118 16.29 3.23 8.55
CA LEU A 118 15.93 2.43 7.39
C LEU A 118 16.16 3.18 6.07
N LEU A 119 15.99 4.50 6.06
CA LEU A 119 16.32 5.34 4.89
C LEU A 119 17.82 5.36 4.62
N LEU A 120 18.64 5.48 5.68
CA LEU A 120 20.11 5.52 5.56
C LEU A 120 20.74 4.16 5.21
N ARG A 121 19.96 3.07 5.34
CA ARG A 121 20.40 1.71 5.02
C ARG A 121 20.27 1.37 3.53
N TYR A 122 19.43 2.11 2.82
CA TYR A 122 19.16 1.96 1.38
C TYR A 122 20.28 2.62 0.55
#